data_AF-A0A7K3XG10-F1
#
_entry.id   AF-A0A7K3XG10-F1
#
_cell.length_a   1.000
_cell.length_b   1.000
_cell.length_c   1.000
_cell.angle_alpha   90.00
_cell.angle_beta   90.00
_cell.angle_gamma   90.00
#
_symmetry.space_group_name_H-M   'P 1'
#
loop_
_entity.id
_entity.type
_entity.pdbx_description
1 polymer ?
#
loop_
_entity_poly.entity_id
_entity_poly.type
_entity_poly.pdbx_seq_one_letter_code
_entity_poly.pdbx_strand_id
1 'polypeptide(L)'
;MYSKNKPAFFFTVILIVVFGCSQALYIPTFADSQNAGVSTDTLALGRKLYVNNCGSCHSLYLPAQYTKNEWVKVMPEMQKKANCNDQQVAIITKYLKARSRQE
;
A
#
# COMPACT_ATOMS: atom_id res chain seq x y z
N MET A 1 17.39 -28.42 61.60
CA MET A 1 16.48 -27.58 60.80
C MET A 1 16.96 -27.63 59.36
N TYR A 2 16.36 -28.52 58.55
CA TYR A 2 16.83 -28.95 57.23
C TYR A 2 16.01 -28.29 56.12
N SER A 3 16.70 -27.99 55.02
CA SER A 3 16.34 -27.12 53.89
C SER A 3 15.10 -27.58 53.10
N LYS A 4 14.36 -26.62 52.53
CA LYS A 4 13.25 -26.86 51.59
C LYS A 4 13.79 -27.08 50.18
N ASN A 5 13.54 -28.27 49.64
CA ASN A 5 13.96 -28.70 48.30
C ASN A 5 13.13 -27.97 47.23
N LYS A 6 13.81 -27.33 46.27
CA LYS A 6 13.23 -26.75 45.04
C LYS A 6 13.41 -27.71 43.87
N PRO A 7 12.34 -27.99 43.12
CA PRO A 7 12.41 -28.00 41.66
C PRO A 7 11.11 -27.37 41.09
N ALA A 8 10.99 -26.86 39.88
CA ALA A 8 11.84 -26.78 38.71
C ALA A 8 11.14 -25.80 37.76
N PHE A 9 11.81 -25.53 36.64
CA PHE A 9 11.18 -25.19 35.38
C PHE A 9 10.77 -23.72 35.20
N PHE A 10 11.79 -22.92 34.87
CA PHE A 10 11.81 -22.12 33.65
C PHE A 10 10.55 -22.26 32.78
N PHE A 11 9.59 -21.35 32.93
CA PHE A 11 8.70 -20.99 31.84
C PHE A 11 8.94 -19.51 31.55
N THR A 12 10.08 -19.23 30.92
CA THR A 12 10.26 -18.03 30.11
C THR A 12 9.19 -18.07 29.02
N VAL A 13 8.09 -17.35 29.25
CA VAL A 13 7.09 -17.04 28.24
C VAL A 13 7.80 -16.18 27.19
N ILE A 14 8.32 -16.84 26.16
CA ILE A 14 8.83 -16.18 24.95
C ILE A 14 7.61 -15.56 24.27
N LEU A 15 7.47 -14.25 24.45
CA LEU A 15 6.51 -13.42 23.73
C LEU A 15 7.08 -13.21 22.32
N ILE A 16 6.78 -14.13 21.39
CA ILE A 16 7.14 -13.96 19.98
C ILE A 16 6.26 -12.83 19.41
N VAL A 17 6.78 -11.61 19.43
CA VAL A 17 6.18 -10.49 18.70
C VAL A 17 6.63 -10.59 17.25
N VAL A 18 5.81 -11.20 16.40
CA VAL A 18 6.04 -11.21 14.96
C VAL A 18 5.64 -9.83 14.41
N PHE A 19 6.58 -8.88 14.38
CA PHE A 19 6.40 -7.59 13.70
C PHE A 19 6.56 -7.77 12.19
N GLY A 20 5.47 -8.17 11.52
CA GLY A 20 5.38 -8.13 10.06
C GLY A 20 4.55 -6.92 9.63
N CYS A 21 5.17 -5.78 9.30
CA CYS A 21 4.45 -4.64 8.73
C CYS A 21 4.29 -4.83 7.21
N SER A 22 3.16 -5.37 6.77
CA SER A 22 2.70 -5.15 5.39
C SER A 22 2.13 -3.73 5.30
N GLN A 23 2.74 -2.89 4.47
CA GLN A 23 2.30 -1.50 4.37
C GLN A 23 0.98 -1.44 3.61
N ALA A 24 -0.10 -1.07 4.29
CA ALA A 24 -1.43 -1.01 3.69
C ALA A 24 -1.59 0.21 2.77
N LEU A 25 -2.25 0.01 1.62
CA LEU A 25 -2.62 1.12 0.72
C LEU A 25 -3.62 2.06 1.39
N TYR A 26 -3.37 3.37 1.27
CA TYR A 26 -4.25 4.40 1.83
C TYR A 26 -5.66 4.34 1.24
N ILE A 27 -6.64 4.75 2.05
CA ILE A 27 -8.02 4.96 1.64
C ILE A 27 -8.19 6.45 1.30
N PRO A 28 -8.67 6.81 0.11
CA PRO A 28 -8.90 8.19 -0.27
C PRO A 28 -9.84 8.93 0.67
N THR A 29 -9.46 10.15 1.01
CA THR A 29 -10.21 11.08 1.85
C THR A 29 -10.52 12.36 1.08
N PHE A 30 -11.35 13.22 1.67
CA PHE A 30 -11.63 14.55 1.13
C PHE A 30 -10.37 15.42 0.99
N ALA A 31 -9.38 15.28 1.89
CA ALA A 31 -8.12 16.01 1.80
C ALA A 31 -7.31 15.60 0.55
N ASP A 32 -7.30 14.30 0.23
CA ASP A 32 -6.64 13.80 -0.98
C ASP A 32 -7.34 14.34 -2.24
N SER A 33 -8.66 14.42 -2.21
CA SER A 33 -9.47 14.98 -3.29
C SER A 33 -9.15 16.46 -3.54
N GLN A 34 -9.09 17.28 -2.48
CA GLN A 34 -8.74 18.70 -2.60
C GLN A 34 -7.33 18.88 -3.16
N ASN A 35 -6.35 18.17 -2.61
CA ASN A 35 -4.95 18.30 -3.02
C ASN A 35 -4.71 17.85 -4.47
N ALA A 36 -5.48 16.85 -4.94
CA ALA A 36 -5.34 16.32 -6.29
C ALA A 36 -6.23 17.04 -7.33
N GLY A 37 -7.21 17.85 -6.92
CA GLY A 37 -8.21 18.44 -7.81
C GLY A 37 -9.09 17.38 -8.50
N VAL A 38 -9.33 16.26 -7.83
CA VAL A 38 -10.06 15.10 -8.36
C VAL A 38 -11.07 14.64 -7.30
N SER A 39 -12.29 14.23 -7.68
CA SER A 39 -13.30 13.81 -6.69
C SER A 39 -12.85 12.59 -5.87
N THR A 40 -13.28 12.51 -4.61
CA THR A 40 -13.05 11.35 -3.74
C THR A 40 -13.54 10.05 -4.40
N ASP A 41 -14.67 10.07 -5.11
CA ASP A 41 -15.20 8.89 -5.83
C ASP A 41 -14.25 8.42 -6.93
N THR A 42 -13.65 9.34 -7.67
CA THR A 42 -12.65 9.00 -8.70
C THR A 42 -11.41 8.38 -8.07
N LEU A 43 -10.95 8.91 -6.92
CA LEU A 43 -9.81 8.34 -6.20
C LEU A 43 -10.15 6.96 -5.62
N ALA A 44 -11.36 6.76 -5.10
CA ALA A 44 -11.83 5.48 -4.59
C ALA A 44 -11.91 4.42 -5.71
N LEU A 45 -12.41 4.82 -6.89
CA LEU A 45 -12.39 3.98 -8.08
C LEU A 45 -10.95 3.65 -8.51
N GLY A 46 -10.04 4.63 -8.49
CA GLY A 46 -8.63 4.41 -8.80
C GLY A 46 -7.95 3.43 -7.86
N ARG A 47 -8.23 3.52 -6.55
CA ARG A 47 -7.77 2.51 -5.59
C ARG A 47 -8.27 1.12 -5.93
N LYS A 48 -9.58 0.98 -6.21
CA LYS A 48 -10.19 -0.31 -6.56
C LYS A 48 -9.55 -0.91 -7.80
N LEU A 49 -9.37 -0.11 -8.85
CA LEU A 49 -8.71 -0.54 -10.08
C LEU A 49 -7.25 -0.92 -9.84
N TYR A 50 -6.52 -0.15 -9.03
CA TYR A 50 -5.12 -0.43 -8.70
C TYR A 50 -4.97 -1.78 -7.99
N VAL A 51 -5.80 -2.02 -6.96
CA VAL A 51 -5.80 -3.28 -6.22
C VAL A 51 -6.15 -4.47 -7.12
N ASN A 52 -7.15 -4.33 -7.98
CA ASN A 52 -7.66 -5.43 -8.78
C ASN A 52 -6.79 -5.76 -10.00
N ASN A 53 -6.15 -4.75 -10.60
CA ASN A 53 -5.45 -4.93 -11.87
C ASN A 53 -3.92 -4.99 -11.72
N CYS A 54 -3.35 -4.34 -10.71
CA CYS A 54 -1.88 -4.22 -10.58
C CYS A 54 -1.26 -5.20 -9.58
N GLY A 55 -2.07 -5.89 -8.77
CA GLY A 55 -1.59 -6.81 -7.73
C GLY A 55 -1.34 -8.25 -8.19
N SER A 56 -1.58 -8.55 -9.47
CA SER A 56 -1.51 -9.91 -10.02
C SER A 56 -0.10 -10.35 -10.42
N CYS A 57 0.80 -9.41 -10.75
CA CYS A 57 2.14 -9.72 -11.24
C CYS A 57 3.26 -9.44 -10.21
N HIS A 58 3.02 -8.52 -9.28
CA HIS A 58 3.95 -8.17 -8.19
C HIS A 58 3.17 -7.51 -7.05
N SER A 59 3.83 -7.28 -5.91
CA SER A 59 3.24 -6.52 -4.81
C SER A 59 2.91 -5.09 -5.24
N LEU A 60 1.82 -4.55 -4.70
CA LEU A 60 1.41 -3.17 -4.96
C LEU A 60 2.38 -2.21 -4.29
N TYR A 61 2.83 -1.22 -5.06
CA TYR A 61 3.67 -0.15 -4.56
C TYR A 61 2.80 0.93 -3.89
N LEU A 62 3.28 1.48 -2.78
CA LEU A 62 2.65 2.65 -2.19
C LEU A 62 2.82 3.86 -3.10
N PRO A 63 1.80 4.73 -3.20
CA PRO A 63 1.89 6.02 -3.88
C PRO A 63 3.18 6.80 -3.57
N ALA A 64 3.58 6.86 -2.29
CA ALA A 64 4.73 7.62 -1.80
C ALA A 64 6.10 7.02 -2.17
N GLN A 65 6.16 5.82 -2.76
CA GLN A 65 7.42 5.22 -3.22
C GLN A 65 7.95 5.89 -4.49
N TYR A 66 7.10 6.60 -5.21
CA TYR A 66 7.49 7.31 -6.43
C TYR A 66 6.94 8.75 -6.40
N THR A 67 7.63 9.63 -7.10
CA THR A 67 7.18 10.98 -7.43
C THR A 67 6.05 10.93 -8.46
N LYS A 68 5.35 12.06 -8.61
CA LYS A 68 4.30 12.17 -9.62
C LYS A 68 4.84 11.91 -11.04
N ASN A 69 6.05 12.38 -11.31
CA ASN A 69 6.71 12.22 -12.60
C ASN A 69 7.17 10.79 -12.86
N GLU A 70 7.69 10.09 -11.85
CA GLU A 70 8.05 8.67 -11.96
C GLU A 70 6.83 7.81 -12.26
N TRP A 71 5.68 8.07 -11.62
CA TRP A 71 4.44 7.38 -11.93
C TRP A 71 4.01 7.55 -13.40
N VAL A 72 4.07 8.78 -13.93
CA VAL A 72 3.72 9.03 -15.34
C VAL A 72 4.64 8.25 -16.30
N LYS A 73 5.91 8.07 -15.95
CA LYS A 73 6.89 7.35 -16.77
C LYS A 73 6.66 5.82 -16.76
N VAL A 74 6.29 5.24 -15.61
CA VAL A 74 6.18 3.77 -15.46
C VAL A 74 4.80 3.22 -15.86
N MET A 75 3.73 4.00 -15.68
CA MET A 75 2.36 3.54 -15.93
C MET A 75 2.11 3.04 -17.36
N PRO A 76 2.68 3.62 -18.44
CA PRO A 76 2.50 3.09 -19.80
C PRO A 76 3.08 1.68 -19.99
N GLU A 77 4.16 1.32 -19.30
CA GLU A 77 4.72 -0.03 -19.34
C GLU A 77 3.81 -1.00 -18.59
N MET A 78 3.38 -0.61 -17.40
CA MET A 78 2.48 -1.44 -16.58
C MET A 78 1.12 -1.63 -17.24
N GLN A 79 0.62 -0.63 -17.98
CA GLN A 79 -0.61 -0.73 -18.75
C GLN A 79 -0.57 -1.91 -19.73
N LYS A 80 0.52 -2.01 -20.51
CA LYS A 80 0.71 -3.07 -21.51
C LYS A 80 0.78 -4.45 -20.87
N LYS A 81 1.35 -4.53 -19.66
CA LYS A 81 1.52 -5.78 -18.90
C LYS A 81 0.23 -6.21 -18.18
N ALA A 82 -0.50 -5.27 -17.61
CA ALA A 82 -1.70 -5.50 -16.80
C ALA A 82 -3.01 -5.48 -17.62
N ASN A 83 -2.93 -5.40 -18.96
CA ASN A 83 -4.06 -5.32 -19.88
C ASN A 83 -5.15 -4.32 -19.44
N CYS A 84 -4.72 -3.15 -18.96
CA CYS A 84 -5.63 -2.07 -18.57
C CYS A 84 -5.90 -1.16 -19.77
N ASN A 85 -7.16 -0.73 -19.92
CA ASN A 85 -7.48 0.28 -20.94
C ASN A 85 -7.02 1.69 -20.49
N ASP A 86 -6.99 2.63 -21.43
CA ASP A 86 -6.50 4.00 -21.20
C ASP A 86 -7.26 4.72 -20.09
N GLN A 87 -8.57 4.54 -20.02
CA GLN A 87 -9.41 5.15 -19.00
C GLN A 87 -9.07 4.62 -17.60
N GLN A 88 -8.90 3.30 -17.45
CA GLN A 88 -8.53 2.67 -16.19
C GLN A 88 -7.16 3.16 -15.72
N VAL A 89 -6.16 3.18 -16.62
CA VAL A 89 -4.81 3.66 -16.27
C VAL A 89 -4.80 5.13 -15.90
N ALA A 90 -5.58 5.98 -16.57
CA ALA A 90 -5.69 7.38 -16.21
C ALA A 90 -6.27 7.55 -14.79
N ILE A 91 -7.29 6.77 -14.42
CA ILE A 91 -7.91 6.82 -13.09
C ILE A 91 -6.96 6.26 -12.01
N ILE A 92 -6.27 5.15 -12.29
CA ILE A 92 -5.23 4.61 -11.39
C ILE A 92 -4.12 5.64 -11.16
N THR A 93 -3.65 6.30 -12.23
CA THR A 93 -2.58 7.30 -12.15
C THR A 93 -3.01 8.51 -11.31
N LYS A 94 -4.29 8.94 -11.38
CA LYS A 94 -4.83 9.99 -10.51
C LYS A 94 -4.77 9.58 -9.03
N TYR A 95 -5.14 8.33 -8.71
CA TYR A 95 -5.03 7.78 -7.35
C TYR A 95 -3.58 7.78 -6.85
N LEU A 96 -2.64 7.24 -7.63
CA LEU A 96 -1.23 7.17 -7.25
C LEU A 96 -0.61 8.57 -7.05
N LYS A 97 -0.97 9.53 -7.91
CA LYS A 97 -0.48 10.92 -7.82
C LYS A 97 -0.98 11.68 -6.60
N ALA A 98 -2.15 11.32 -6.06
CA ALA A 98 -2.76 12.04 -4.93
C ALA A 98 -1.95 11.90 -3.61
N ARG A 99 -1.15 10.82 -3.48
CA ARG A 99 -0.22 10.63 -2.34
C ARG A 99 1.20 10.25 -2.78
N SER A 100 1.62 10.71 -3.95
CA SER A 100 3.00 10.53 -4.39
C SER A 100 3.98 11.31 -3.52
N ARG A 101 5.24 10.86 -3.54
CA ARG A 101 6.35 11.66 -3.00
C ARG A 101 6.40 13.00 -3.73
N GLN A 102 6.72 14.06 -3.01
CA GLN A 102 7.02 15.36 -3.64
C GLN A 102 8.35 15.25 -4.41
N GLU A 103 8.57 16.15 -5.37
CA GLU A 103 9.83 16.21 -6.13
C GLU A 103 11.03 16.55 -5.23
#